data_AF-A0A067C960-F1
#
_entry.id   AF-A0A067C960-F1
#
_cell.length_a   1.000
_cell.length_b   1.000
_cell.length_c   1.000
_cell.angle_alpha   90.00
_cell.angle_beta   90.00
_cell.angle_gamma   90.00
#
_symmetry.space_group_name_H-M   'P 1'
#
loop_
_entity.id
_entity.type
_entity.pdbx_description
1 polymer ?
#
loop_
_entity_poly.entity_id
_entity_poly.type
_entity_poly.pdbx_seq_one_letter_code
_entity_poly.pdbx_strand_id
1 'polypeptide(L)'
;MTLRHYLPALCATSEKRAALYVLGARAEATMPKHMWGVLNPHRVHLTMVGNHVPVFRKLPSDDSDDAVHVSFRSSLFHEMAPSTPSPDAFVLFNPGLGHPALSALWAPSLSMALATRKPLLITCFSAIDLHRDLTALEASASTLCGHLHFTRSAQLNPFQSRKATVDPAALLAPVHTNQYAMVVRLTD
;
A
#
# COMPACT_ATOMS: atom_id res chain seq x y z
N MET A 1 -5.54 -11.14 -7.17
CA MET A 1 -5.52 -9.83 -6.47
C MET A 1 -4.07 -9.38 -6.37
N THR A 2 -3.77 -8.10 -6.59
CA THR A 2 -2.40 -7.55 -6.60
C THR A 2 -1.60 -7.95 -5.36
N LEU A 3 -2.12 -7.72 -4.15
CA LEU A 3 -1.39 -8.06 -2.92
C LEU A 3 -0.94 -9.53 -2.87
N ARG A 4 -1.83 -10.49 -3.18
CA ARG A 4 -1.49 -11.92 -3.20
C ARG A 4 -0.27 -12.22 -4.09
N HIS A 5 -0.22 -11.60 -5.26
CA HIS A 5 0.84 -11.82 -6.23
C HIS A 5 2.19 -11.26 -5.76
N TYR A 6 2.17 -10.14 -5.04
CA TYR A 6 3.39 -9.48 -4.55
C TYR A 6 3.77 -9.86 -3.11
N LEU A 7 2.93 -10.61 -2.37
CA LEU A 7 3.23 -11.06 -1.01
C LEU A 7 4.61 -11.73 -0.86
N PRO A 8 5.04 -12.64 -1.76
CA PRO A 8 6.37 -13.26 -1.67
C PRO A 8 7.53 -12.26 -1.77
N ALA A 9 7.33 -11.09 -2.36
CA ALA A 9 8.33 -10.03 -2.44
C ALA A 9 8.31 -9.08 -1.23
N LEU A 10 7.22 -9.08 -0.45
CA LEU A 10 7.06 -8.26 0.76
C LEU A 10 7.51 -8.98 2.03
N CYS A 11 7.21 -10.27 2.12
CA CYS A 11 7.52 -11.07 3.29
C CYS A 11 8.33 -12.28 2.84
N ALA A 12 9.44 -12.55 3.53
CA ALA A 12 10.07 -13.86 3.44
C ALA A 12 9.02 -14.91 3.83
N THR A 13 9.01 -16.05 3.14
CA THR A 13 8.14 -17.19 3.46
C THR A 13 8.48 -17.71 4.85
N SER A 14 7.86 -17.12 5.88
CA SER A 14 7.99 -17.48 7.28
C SER A 14 6.70 -18.16 7.73
N GLU A 15 6.82 -19.11 8.65
CA GLU A 15 5.67 -19.72 9.33
C GLU A 15 4.90 -18.71 10.21
N LYS A 16 5.54 -17.59 10.54
CA LYS A 16 4.96 -16.51 11.34
C LYS A 16 3.98 -15.68 10.50
N ARG A 17 2.90 -15.24 11.16
CA ARG A 17 1.90 -14.34 10.58
C ARG A 17 2.51 -12.96 10.32
N ALA A 18 2.60 -12.54 9.06
CA ALA A 18 3.17 -11.25 8.70
C ALA A 18 2.20 -10.09 8.98
N ALA A 19 2.70 -9.03 9.61
CA ALA A 19 1.94 -7.81 9.88
C ALA A 19 2.12 -6.81 8.73
N LEU A 20 1.02 -6.44 8.06
CA LEU A 20 1.04 -5.54 6.91
C LEU A 20 0.19 -4.31 7.19
N TYR A 21 0.73 -3.11 6.97
CA TYR A 21 -0.05 -1.88 7.08
C TYR A 21 -0.48 -1.42 5.68
N VAL A 22 -1.79 -1.34 5.46
CA VAL A 22 -2.37 -0.81 4.23
C VAL A 22 -2.64 0.67 4.44
N LEU A 23 -1.77 1.53 3.90
CA LEU A 23 -1.87 2.98 4.08
C LEU A 23 -2.82 3.58 3.07
N GLY A 24 -3.68 4.50 3.51
CA GLY A 24 -4.70 5.11 2.67
C GLY A 24 -5.83 4.17 2.31
N ALA A 25 -6.05 3.11 3.10
CA ALA A 25 -7.08 2.12 2.88
C ALA A 25 -8.48 2.78 2.92
N ARG A 26 -9.02 3.15 1.76
CA ARG A 26 -10.37 3.73 1.64
C ARG A 26 -11.33 2.65 1.16
N ALA A 27 -11.24 2.30 -0.11
CA ALA A 27 -12.05 1.24 -0.71
C ALA A 27 -11.68 -0.14 -0.12
N GLU A 28 -10.43 -0.32 0.27
CA GLU A 28 -9.92 -1.56 0.84
C GLU A 28 -10.51 -1.81 2.23
N ALA A 29 -10.66 -0.75 3.02
CA ALA A 29 -11.20 -0.85 4.38
C ALA A 29 -12.71 -1.12 4.41
N THR A 30 -13.42 -0.82 3.32
CA THR A 30 -14.86 -1.12 3.19
C THR A 30 -15.13 -2.48 2.55
N MET A 31 -14.08 -3.17 2.07
CA MET A 31 -14.24 -4.49 1.46
C MET A 31 -14.60 -5.55 2.51
N PRO A 32 -15.62 -6.42 2.26
CA PRO A 32 -16.00 -7.46 3.20
C PRO A 32 -14.84 -8.42 3.57
N LYS A 33 -14.75 -8.85 4.84
CA LYS A 33 -13.64 -9.70 5.35
C LYS A 33 -13.37 -10.93 4.47
N HIS A 34 -14.41 -11.62 4.01
CA HIS A 34 -14.28 -12.85 3.21
C HIS A 34 -13.56 -12.62 1.88
N MET A 35 -13.60 -11.41 1.31
CA MET A 35 -12.86 -11.08 0.08
C MET A 35 -11.35 -11.12 0.29
N TRP A 36 -10.87 -10.89 1.52
CA TRP A 36 -9.46 -11.02 1.88
C TRP A 36 -9.01 -12.48 2.02
N GLY A 37 -9.94 -13.44 2.05
CA GLY A 37 -9.63 -14.88 2.08
C GLY A 37 -8.81 -15.35 0.88
N VAL A 38 -8.80 -14.60 -0.23
CA VAL A 38 -7.96 -14.86 -1.41
C VAL A 38 -6.46 -14.85 -1.12
N LEU A 39 -6.03 -14.35 0.04
CA LEU A 39 -4.63 -14.35 0.45
C LEU A 39 -4.15 -15.72 0.98
N ASN A 40 -5.06 -16.66 1.26
CA ASN A 40 -4.71 -18.05 1.61
C ASN A 40 -3.80 -18.67 0.52
N PRO A 41 -2.71 -19.38 0.88
CA PRO A 41 -2.34 -19.87 2.22
C PRO A 41 -1.46 -18.92 3.06
N HIS A 42 -1.25 -17.68 2.63
CA HIS A 42 -0.44 -16.74 3.40
C HIS A 42 -1.13 -16.35 4.70
N ARG A 43 -0.40 -16.43 5.82
CA ARG A 43 -0.86 -15.96 7.13
C ARG A 43 -0.50 -14.51 7.30
N VAL A 44 -1.49 -13.62 7.29
CA VAL A 44 -1.26 -12.17 7.38
C VAL A 44 -2.22 -11.51 8.35
N HIS A 45 -1.76 -10.40 8.93
CA HIS A 45 -2.59 -9.44 9.64
C HIS A 45 -2.53 -8.12 8.89
N LEU A 46 -3.65 -7.72 8.28
CA LEU A 46 -3.80 -6.45 7.59
C LEU A 46 -4.31 -5.40 8.58
N THR A 47 -3.55 -4.33 8.78
CA THR A 47 -4.03 -3.14 9.48
C THR A 47 -4.35 -2.08 8.43
N MET A 48 -5.64 -1.77 8.27
CA MET A 48 -6.11 -0.69 7.40
C MET A 48 -5.88 0.65 8.10
N VAL A 49 -5.02 1.50 7.53
CA VAL A 49 -4.62 2.78 8.13
C VAL A 49 -5.04 3.92 7.23
N GLY A 50 -5.78 4.89 7.77
CA GLY A 50 -6.13 6.10 7.03
C GLY A 50 -7.23 6.93 7.71
N ASN A 51 -7.28 8.21 7.38
CA ASN A 51 -8.24 9.17 7.94
C ASN A 51 -9.71 8.92 7.55
N HIS A 52 -9.97 8.10 6.52
CA HIS A 52 -11.31 7.69 6.09
C HIS A 52 -11.60 6.20 6.32
N VAL A 53 -10.74 5.51 7.09
CA VAL A 53 -11.00 4.12 7.47
C VAL A 53 -12.23 4.07 8.40
N PRO A 54 -13.22 3.20 8.15
CA PRO A 54 -14.40 3.12 8.98
C PRO A 54 -14.06 2.79 10.44
N VAL A 55 -14.69 3.50 11.38
CA VAL A 55 -14.61 3.20 12.81
C VAL A 55 -15.71 2.19 13.17
N PHE A 56 -15.32 0.95 13.37
CA PHE A 56 -16.25 -0.11 13.78
C PHE A 56 -16.42 -0.11 15.30
N ARG A 57 -17.68 -0.03 15.78
CA ARG A 57 -18.01 -0.13 17.21
C ARG A 57 -17.75 -1.52 17.79
N LYS A 58 -17.82 -2.56 16.96
CA LYS A 58 -17.49 -3.94 17.31
C LYS A 58 -16.70 -4.51 16.15
N LEU A 59 -15.42 -4.80 16.36
CA LEU A 59 -14.66 -5.58 15.38
C LEU A 59 -15.27 -7.00 15.34
N PRO A 60 -15.34 -7.65 14.17
CA PRO A 60 -15.61 -9.07 14.08
C PRO A 60 -14.66 -9.83 15.02
N SER A 61 -15.13 -10.87 15.69
CA SER A 61 -14.26 -11.73 16.49
C SER A 61 -13.16 -12.30 15.58
N ASP A 62 -11.91 -12.07 15.95
CA ASP A 62 -10.78 -12.74 15.33
C ASP A 62 -10.78 -14.18 15.84
N ASP A 63 -11.17 -15.12 14.97
CA ASP A 63 -10.92 -16.53 15.24
C ASP A 63 -9.42 -16.76 15.16
N SER A 64 -8.85 -17.43 16.17
CA SER A 64 -7.39 -17.62 16.27
C SER A 64 -6.80 -18.40 15.08
N ASP A 65 -7.63 -19.18 14.39
CA ASP A 65 -7.24 -20.03 13.26
C ASP A 65 -7.39 -19.33 11.89
N ASP A 66 -7.99 -18.13 11.83
CA ASP A 66 -8.14 -17.40 10.57
C ASP A 66 -6.75 -17.08 9.98
N ALA A 67 -6.47 -17.52 8.75
CA ALA A 67 -5.21 -17.20 8.08
C ALA A 67 -5.06 -15.69 7.81
N VAL A 68 -6.17 -14.95 7.74
CA VAL A 68 -6.18 -13.52 7.38
C VAL A 68 -6.97 -12.72 8.41
N HIS A 69 -6.25 -11.90 9.19
CA HIS A 69 -6.85 -10.97 10.15
C HIS A 69 -6.90 -9.57 9.54
N VAL A 70 -7.94 -8.81 9.85
CA VAL A 70 -8.10 -7.43 9.36
C VAL A 70 -8.50 -6.54 10.53
N SER A 71 -7.68 -5.55 10.81
CA SER A 71 -7.93 -4.50 11.81
C SER A 71 -7.92 -3.11 11.17
N PHE A 72 -8.41 -2.12 11.90
CA PHE A 72 -8.69 -0.79 11.37
C PHE A 72 -8.11 0.30 12.28
N ARG A 73 -7.49 1.32 11.68
CA ARG A 73 -6.90 2.49 12.35
C ARG A 73 -7.30 3.76 11.60
N SER A 74 -8.20 4.53 12.21
CA SER A 74 -8.71 5.79 11.66
C SER A 74 -7.76 6.97 11.92
N SER A 75 -6.53 6.88 11.41
CA SER A 75 -5.50 7.93 11.51
C SER A 75 -4.52 7.81 10.34
N LEU A 76 -3.80 8.88 10.00
CA LEU A 76 -2.67 8.76 9.07
C LEU A 76 -1.49 8.07 9.76
N PHE A 77 -0.58 7.49 8.97
CA PHE A 77 0.55 6.74 9.53
C PHE A 77 1.44 7.60 10.42
N HIS A 78 1.64 8.87 10.04
CA HIS A 78 2.48 9.80 10.77
C HIS A 78 1.81 10.43 12.00
N GLU A 79 0.51 10.20 12.20
CA GLU A 79 -0.25 10.67 13.36
C GLU A 79 -0.38 9.58 14.43
N MET A 80 0.06 8.35 14.13
CA MET A 80 -0.03 7.25 15.07
C MET A 80 0.95 7.40 16.24
N ALA A 81 0.57 6.85 17.40
CA ALA A 81 1.40 6.90 18.60
C ALA A 81 2.79 6.27 18.34
N PRO A 82 3.88 6.83 18.89
CA PRO A 82 5.23 6.27 18.72
C PRO A 82 5.38 4.82 19.22
N SER A 83 4.53 4.39 20.15
CA SER A 83 4.46 3.02 20.65
C SER A 83 3.79 2.02 19.68
N THR A 84 3.27 2.50 18.55
CA THR A 84 2.65 1.64 17.54
C THR A 84 3.67 0.66 16.98
N PRO A 85 3.42 -0.66 17.02
CA PRO A 85 4.32 -1.64 16.46
C PRO A 85 4.61 -1.36 14.97
N SER A 86 5.87 -1.52 14.58
CA SER A 86 6.28 -1.42 13.18
C SER A 86 5.83 -2.68 12.41
N PRO A 87 5.25 -2.56 11.21
CA PRO A 87 4.85 -3.71 10.42
C PRO A 87 6.05 -4.42 9.77
N ASP A 88 5.80 -5.59 9.20
CA ASP A 88 6.77 -6.29 8.36
C ASP A 88 6.88 -5.67 6.97
N ALA A 89 5.79 -5.11 6.45
CA ALA A 89 5.76 -4.37 5.19
C ALA A 89 4.56 -3.41 5.12
N PHE A 90 4.63 -2.47 4.17
CA PHE A 90 3.58 -1.51 3.86
C PHE A 90 2.95 -1.82 2.50
N VAL A 91 1.68 -1.47 2.35
CA VAL A 91 0.93 -1.58 1.11
C VAL A 91 0.22 -0.26 0.85
N LEU A 92 0.40 0.28 -0.35
CA LEU A 92 -0.19 1.54 -0.79
C LEU A 92 -0.86 1.32 -2.15
N PHE A 93 -2.19 1.32 -2.17
CA PHE A 93 -2.96 1.16 -3.40
C PHE A 93 -3.28 2.52 -4.02
N ASN A 94 -2.64 2.83 -5.14
CA ASN A 94 -2.80 4.09 -5.88
C ASN A 94 -2.77 5.33 -4.96
N PRO A 95 -1.73 5.49 -4.12
CA PRO A 95 -1.69 6.52 -3.08
C PRO A 95 -1.65 7.95 -3.64
N GLY A 96 -1.09 8.13 -4.84
CA GLY A 96 -0.82 9.45 -5.41
C GLY A 96 0.26 10.19 -4.64
N LEU A 97 1.42 9.55 -4.39
CA LEU A 97 2.53 10.12 -3.64
C LEU A 97 3.07 11.39 -4.29
N GLY A 98 3.13 11.41 -5.63
CA GLY A 98 3.53 12.58 -6.40
C GLY A 98 2.36 13.38 -6.99
N HIS A 99 1.11 13.07 -6.64
CA HIS A 99 -0.05 13.77 -7.19
C HIS A 99 -0.21 15.16 -6.55
N PRO A 100 -0.40 16.25 -7.32
CA PRO A 100 -0.42 17.63 -6.77
C PRO A 100 -1.39 17.86 -5.61
N ALA A 101 -2.56 17.22 -5.65
CA ALA A 101 -3.57 17.37 -4.60
C ALA A 101 -3.33 16.47 -3.36
N LEU A 102 -2.44 15.49 -3.44
CA LEU A 102 -2.28 14.45 -2.41
C LEU A 102 -0.86 14.36 -1.84
N SER A 103 0.15 14.85 -2.56
CA SER A 103 1.56 14.72 -2.19
C SER A 103 1.87 15.30 -0.82
N ALA A 104 1.35 16.49 -0.51
CA ALA A 104 1.55 17.14 0.78
C ALA A 104 0.97 16.32 1.96
N LEU A 105 -0.18 15.66 1.75
CA LEU A 105 -0.80 14.80 2.75
C LEU A 105 0.04 13.53 3.00
N TRP A 106 0.60 12.96 1.94
CA TRP A 106 1.31 11.68 2.01
C TRP A 106 2.80 11.79 2.36
N ALA A 107 3.43 12.94 2.10
CA ALA A 107 4.88 13.14 2.29
C ALA A 107 5.36 12.68 3.68
N PRO A 108 4.73 13.08 4.80
CA PRO A 108 5.18 12.66 6.13
C PRO A 108 5.06 11.14 6.35
N SER A 109 3.95 10.54 5.89
CA SER A 109 3.74 9.09 5.97
C SER A 109 4.73 8.31 5.12
N LEU A 110 5.05 8.79 3.92
CA LEU A 110 6.03 8.19 3.02
C LEU A 110 7.42 8.20 3.66
N SER A 111 7.86 9.35 4.17
CA SER A 111 9.15 9.49 4.84
C SER A 111 9.27 8.55 6.04
N MET A 112 8.25 8.49 6.90
CA MET A 112 8.26 7.58 8.05
C MET A 112 8.26 6.11 7.63
N ALA A 113 7.46 5.73 6.62
CA ALA A 113 7.45 4.36 6.11
C ALA A 113 8.82 3.96 5.52
N LEU A 114 9.45 4.81 4.70
CA LEU A 114 10.78 4.55 4.14
C LEU A 114 11.87 4.47 5.23
N ALA A 115 11.79 5.31 6.26
CA ALA A 115 12.74 5.29 7.37
C ALA A 115 12.78 3.94 8.11
N THR A 116 11.67 3.19 8.11
CA THR A 116 11.63 1.84 8.68
C THR A 116 12.47 0.80 7.92
N ARG A 117 12.89 1.11 6.68
CA ARG A 117 13.58 0.20 5.74
C ARG A 117 12.79 -1.08 5.42
N LYS A 118 11.51 -1.14 5.80
CA LYS A 118 10.62 -2.24 5.44
C LYS A 118 10.21 -2.14 3.97
N PRO A 119 9.81 -3.25 3.32
CA PRO A 119 9.29 -3.22 1.97
C PRO A 119 7.96 -2.46 1.87
N LEU A 120 7.79 -1.72 0.76
CA LEU A 120 6.56 -1.05 0.36
C LEU A 120 6.08 -1.69 -0.96
N LEU A 121 4.88 -2.26 -0.98
CA LEU A 121 4.14 -2.50 -2.22
C LEU A 121 3.39 -1.22 -2.58
N ILE A 122 3.65 -0.70 -3.76
CA ILE A 122 2.97 0.48 -4.28
C ILE A 122 2.33 0.12 -5.62
N THR A 123 1.05 0.45 -5.78
CA THR A 123 0.41 0.45 -7.10
C THR A 123 0.22 1.87 -7.60
N CYS A 124 0.31 2.08 -8.90
CA CYS A 124 0.18 3.38 -9.53
C CYS A 124 -1.01 3.38 -10.49
N PHE A 125 -1.71 4.51 -10.54
CA PHE A 125 -2.95 4.66 -11.29
C PHE A 125 -2.73 4.59 -12.81
N SER A 126 -1.71 5.29 -13.31
CA SER A 126 -1.33 5.40 -14.73
C SER A 126 0.20 5.49 -14.91
N ALA A 127 0.67 5.56 -16.15
CA ALA A 127 2.09 5.82 -16.44
C ALA A 127 2.56 7.21 -15.96
N ILE A 128 1.68 8.21 -16.02
CA ILE A 128 1.97 9.56 -15.53
C ILE A 128 2.12 9.55 -14.01
N ASP A 129 1.21 8.86 -13.32
CA ASP A 129 1.25 8.75 -11.87
C ASP A 129 2.43 7.90 -11.41
N LEU A 130 2.80 6.85 -12.15
CA LEU A 130 4.02 6.09 -11.90
C LEU A 130 5.25 6.99 -11.88
N HIS A 131 5.41 7.86 -12.90
CA HIS A 131 6.54 8.77 -12.96
C HIS A 131 6.58 9.71 -11.75
N ARG A 132 5.43 10.31 -11.40
CA ARG A 132 5.30 11.20 -10.25
C ARG A 132 5.61 10.49 -8.93
N ASP A 133 5.11 9.27 -8.75
CA ASP A 133 5.32 8.47 -7.54
C ASP A 133 6.80 8.06 -7.39
N LEU A 134 7.47 7.71 -8.49
CA LEU A 134 8.92 7.43 -8.49
C LEU A 134 9.73 8.67 -8.10
N THR A 135 9.43 9.84 -8.66
CA THR A 135 10.09 11.09 -8.27
C THR A 135 9.88 11.41 -6.79
N ALA A 136 8.68 11.20 -6.25
CA ALA A 136 8.41 11.40 -4.83
C ALA A 136 9.18 10.43 -3.93
N LEU A 137 9.32 9.17 -4.35
CA LEU A 137 10.13 8.16 -3.66
C LEU A 137 11.61 8.54 -3.66
N GLU A 138 12.16 8.95 -4.80
CA GLU A 138 13.57 9.35 -4.94
C GLU A 138 13.91 10.59 -4.11
N ALA A 139 13.04 11.60 -4.10
CA ALA A 139 13.20 12.78 -3.25
C ALA A 139 13.19 12.42 -1.75
N SER A 140 12.31 11.50 -1.35
CA SER A 140 12.21 11.04 0.04
C SER A 140 13.43 10.20 0.44
N ALA A 141 13.89 9.30 -0.43
CA ALA A 141 15.09 8.49 -0.22
C ALA A 141 16.35 9.36 -0.08
N SER A 142 16.48 10.37 -0.95
CA SER A 142 17.58 11.34 -0.91
C SER A 142 17.61 12.11 0.41
N THR A 143 16.44 12.52 0.90
CA THR A 143 16.29 13.21 2.21
C THR A 143 16.70 12.30 3.38
N LEU A 144 16.50 10.99 3.24
CA LEU A 144 16.85 9.98 4.24
C LEU A 144 18.28 9.45 4.07
N CYS A 145 19.08 10.02 3.15
CA CYS A 145 20.44 9.59 2.83
C CYS A 145 20.54 8.09 2.49
N GLY A 146 19.57 7.54 1.76
CA GLY A 146 19.56 6.13 1.37
C GLY A 146 19.25 5.93 -0.11
N HIS A 147 19.29 4.66 -0.53
CA HIS A 147 19.04 4.24 -1.91
C HIS A 147 17.79 3.38 -2.00
N LEU A 148 17.03 3.53 -3.10
CA LEU A 148 15.86 2.70 -3.37
C LEU A 148 16.30 1.36 -3.96
N HIS A 149 16.04 0.27 -3.24
CA HIS A 149 16.22 -1.09 -3.73
C HIS A 149 14.87 -1.68 -4.15
N PHE A 150 14.74 -2.00 -5.44
CA PHE A 150 13.53 -2.60 -6.01
C PHE A 150 13.63 -4.12 -6.03
N THR A 151 12.93 -4.79 -5.12
CA THR A 151 12.73 -6.25 -5.17
C THR A 151 11.87 -6.65 -6.37
N ARG A 152 10.94 -5.76 -6.75
CA ARG A 152 10.19 -5.80 -8.00
C ARG A 152 10.18 -4.41 -8.59
N SER A 153 10.87 -4.24 -9.71
CA SER A 153 10.80 -3.01 -10.51
C SER A 153 9.37 -2.70 -10.93
N ALA A 154 9.10 -1.42 -11.18
CA ALA A 154 7.82 -0.99 -11.70
C ALA A 154 7.50 -1.71 -13.01
N GLN A 155 6.35 -2.36 -13.04
CA GLN A 155 5.89 -3.16 -14.18
C GLN A 155 4.37 -3.09 -14.28
N LEU A 156 3.82 -3.51 -15.42
CA LEU A 156 2.38 -3.63 -15.59
C LEU A 156 1.82 -4.56 -14.52
N ASN A 157 0.80 -4.10 -13.81
CA ASN A 157 0.09 -4.88 -12.82
C ASN A 157 -0.81 -5.89 -13.52
N PRO A 158 -0.63 -7.21 -13.31
CA PRO A 158 -1.48 -8.24 -13.92
C PRO A 158 -2.96 -8.11 -13.53
N PHE A 159 -3.26 -7.35 -12.48
CA PHE A 159 -4.60 -7.09 -11.96
C PHE A 159 -5.04 -5.64 -12.17
N GLN A 160 -4.48 -4.94 -13.15
CA GLN A 160 -4.97 -3.62 -13.58
C GLN A 160 -6.45 -3.69 -14.01
N SER A 161 -7.14 -2.56 -13.92
CA SER A 161 -8.55 -2.48 -14.32
C SER A 161 -8.71 -2.74 -15.83
N ARG A 162 -9.60 -3.67 -16.20
CA ARG A 162 -10.02 -3.84 -17.60
C ARG A 162 -10.98 -2.74 -18.07
N LYS A 163 -11.59 -2.02 -17.12
CA LYS A 163 -12.42 -0.84 -17.42
C LYS A 163 -11.51 0.35 -17.65
N ALA A 164 -11.62 0.96 -18.82
CA ALA A 164 -11.03 2.26 -19.12
C ALA A 164 -11.88 3.38 -18.51
N THR A 165 -11.21 4.39 -17.97
CA THR A 165 -11.83 5.64 -17.53
C THR A 165 -11.29 6.77 -18.40
N VAL A 166 -12.17 7.65 -18.84
CA VAL A 166 -11.81 8.84 -19.61
C VAL A 166 -11.88 10.03 -18.66
N ASP A 167 -10.76 10.73 -18.49
CA ASP A 167 -10.75 12.02 -17.83
C ASP A 167 -11.39 13.06 -18.77
N PRO A 168 -12.42 13.81 -18.34
CA PRO A 168 -12.97 14.91 -19.13
C PRO A 168 -11.92 15.91 -19.61
N ALA A 169 -10.82 16.10 -18.87
CA ALA A 169 -9.71 16.96 -19.25
C ALA A 169 -8.75 16.32 -20.28
N ALA A 170 -8.85 15.01 -20.52
CA ALA A 170 -7.98 14.25 -21.43
C ALA A 170 -8.77 13.19 -22.21
N LEU A 171 -9.78 13.64 -22.97
CA LEU A 171 -10.75 12.78 -23.67
C LEU A 171 -10.14 11.72 -24.61
N LEU A 172 -8.96 12.00 -25.17
CA LEU A 172 -8.28 11.14 -26.13
C LEU A 172 -7.29 10.14 -25.49
N ALA A 173 -7.15 10.17 -24.16
CA ALA A 173 -6.21 9.33 -23.43
C ALA A 173 -6.96 8.52 -22.36
N PRO A 174 -7.74 7.49 -22.74
CA PRO A 174 -8.38 6.61 -21.77
C PRO A 174 -7.33 5.92 -20.90
N VAL A 175 -7.57 5.89 -19.58
CA VAL A 175 -6.66 5.28 -18.60
C VAL A 175 -7.28 4.04 -18.00
N HIS A 176 -6.53 2.95 -18.00
CA HIS A 176 -6.80 1.78 -17.19
C HIS A 176 -6.20 2.01 -15.81
N THR A 177 -7.04 2.05 -14.78
CA THR A 177 -6.57 2.33 -13.42
C THR A 177 -5.77 1.17 -12.85
N ASN A 178 -4.96 1.45 -11.82
CA ASN A 178 -4.13 0.44 -11.15
C ASN A 178 -3.12 -0.24 -12.11
N GLN A 179 -2.61 0.53 -13.08
CA GLN A 179 -1.87 0.05 -14.24
C GLN A 179 -0.51 -0.56 -13.89
N TYR A 180 0.18 -0.01 -12.89
CA TYR A 180 1.54 -0.44 -12.52
C TYR A 180 1.62 -0.85 -11.06
N ALA A 181 2.58 -1.71 -10.75
CA ALA A 181 2.91 -2.08 -9.38
C ALA A 181 4.42 -2.28 -9.23
N MET A 182 4.93 -2.00 -8.03
CA MET A 182 6.33 -2.15 -7.66
C MET A 182 6.47 -2.57 -6.19
N VAL A 183 7.60 -3.20 -5.87
CA VAL A 183 8.01 -3.46 -4.49
C VAL A 183 9.38 -2.86 -4.27
N VAL A 184 9.44 -1.88 -3.38
CA VAL A 184 10.63 -1.07 -3.11
C VAL A 184 10.91 -1.02 -1.62
N ARG A 185 12.17 -0.88 -1.23
CA ARG A 185 12.59 -0.58 0.14
C ARG A 185 13.74 0.41 0.12
N LEU A 186 13.88 1.18 1.18
CA LEU A 186 15.08 1.98 1.40
C LEU A 186 16.20 1.08 1.94
N THR A 187 17.41 1.24 1.42
CA THR A 187 18.65 0.68 1.96
C THR A 187 19.64 1.79 2.26
N ASP A 188 20.60 1.50 3.12
CA ASP A 188 21.76 2.36 3.32
C ASP A 188 22.63 2.45 2.05
#